data_AF-A0A943DKD6-F1
#
_entry.id   AF-A0A943DKD6-F1
#
_cell.length_a   1.000
_cell.length_b   1.000
_cell.length_c   1.000
_cell.angle_alpha   90.00
_cell.angle_beta   90.00
_cell.angle_gamma   90.00
#
_symmetry.space_group_name_H-M   'P 1'
#
loop_
_entity.id
_entity.type
_entity.pdbx_description
1 polymer ?
#
loop_
_entity_poly.entity_id
_entity_poly.type
_entity_poly.pdbx_seq_one_letter_code
_entity_poly.pdbx_strand_id
1 'polypeptide(L)'
;MTMKANVGFSDKEIMKAQRKYAKMSDEELCEMIRKKTQELGRTPRVGEIPAARDIKRRLGAWPRVLEKAGVKEPSEIYLRRVEARKVKRLKKKERHRKTGA
;
A
#
# COMPACT_ATOMS: atom_id res chain seq x y z
N MET A 1 24.50 -7.24 5.47
CA MET A 1 24.37 -6.95 4.02
C MET A 1 22.95 -6.45 3.75
N THR A 2 22.67 -5.16 3.88
CA THR A 2 21.34 -4.58 3.59
C THR A 2 21.51 -3.58 2.45
N MET A 3 21.56 -4.11 1.23
CA MET A 3 21.80 -3.32 0.02
C MET A 3 20.68 -2.31 -0.23
N LYS A 4 21.06 -1.03 -0.21
CA LYS A 4 20.59 0.14 -0.98
C LYS A 4 19.13 0.13 -1.45
N ALA A 5 18.33 0.96 -0.79
CA ALA A 5 17.42 1.93 -1.44
C ALA A 5 16.77 2.80 -0.36
N ASN A 6 17.44 3.87 0.08
CA ASN A 6 16.76 5.02 0.68
C ASN A 6 17.58 6.25 0.30
N VAL A 7 17.08 6.95 -0.70
CA VAL A 7 17.61 8.26 -1.10
C VAL A 7 17.15 9.24 0.00
N GLY A 8 18.04 9.59 0.93
CA GLY A 8 17.88 10.80 1.75
C GLY A 8 17.61 10.66 3.26
N PHE A 9 17.43 9.46 3.84
CA PHE A 9 17.22 9.31 5.30
C PHE A 9 18.34 8.54 5.98
N SER A 10 18.77 9.01 7.15
CA SER A 10 19.72 8.32 8.03
C SER A 10 19.10 7.05 8.63
N ASP A 11 19.93 6.05 8.93
CA ASP A 11 19.52 4.83 9.64
C ASP A 11 18.78 5.15 10.94
N LYS A 12 19.22 6.18 11.68
CA LYS A 12 18.55 6.62 12.92
C LYS A 12 17.12 7.09 12.67
N GLU A 13 16.88 7.81 11.57
CA GLU A 13 15.56 8.31 11.20
C GLU A 13 14.64 7.16 10.76
N ILE A 14 15.18 6.19 10.02
CA ILE A 14 14.45 5.00 9.61
C ILE A 14 14.03 4.19 10.85
N MET A 15 14.93 3.95 11.80
CA MET A 15 14.60 3.21 13.03
C MET A 15 13.56 3.93 13.89
N LYS A 16 13.66 5.26 14.00
CA LYS A 16 12.67 6.08 14.71
C LYS A 16 11.30 6.01 14.03
N ALA A 17 11.25 6.13 12.71
CA ALA A 17 10.03 6.02 11.93
C ALA A 17 9.41 4.62 12.04
N GLN A 18 10.20 3.55 11.96
CA GLN A 18 9.73 2.18 12.16
C GLN A 18 9.05 2.00 13.52
N ARG A 19 9.67 2.47 14.60
CA ARG A 19 9.09 2.39 15.96
C ARG A 19 7.80 3.20 16.08
N LYS A 20 7.75 4.38 15.44
CA LYS A 20 6.54 5.22 15.41
C LYS A 20 5.42 4.54 14.66
N TYR A 21 5.69 4.07 13.44
CA TYR A 21 4.71 3.43 12.58
C TYR A 21 4.22 2.12 13.13
N ALA A 22 5.07 1.33 13.81
CA ALA A 22 4.65 0.11 14.48
C ALA A 22 3.55 0.35 15.53
N LYS A 23 3.51 1.54 16.15
CA LYS A 23 2.48 1.93 17.11
C LYS A 23 1.24 2.57 16.48
N MET A 24 1.34 3.00 15.22
CA MET A 24 0.26 3.67 14.51
C MET A 24 -0.70 2.68 13.87
N SER A 25 -1.98 3.05 13.79
CA SER A 25 -2.98 2.32 13.02
C SER A 25 -2.77 2.48 11.51
N ASP A 26 -3.45 1.64 10.74
CA ASP A 26 -3.40 1.70 9.28
C ASP A 26 -4.01 3.02 8.75
N GLU A 27 -5.02 3.55 9.43
CA GLU A 27 -5.65 4.84 9.15
C GLU A 27 -4.71 6.02 9.44
N GLU A 28 -4.02 6.01 10.58
CA GLU A 28 -3.05 7.05 10.94
C GLU A 28 -1.90 7.12 9.94
N LEU A 29 -1.43 5.96 9.45
CA LEU A 29 -0.44 5.90 8.38
C LEU A 29 -0.96 6.51 7.07
N CYS A 30 -2.23 6.25 6.73
CA CYS A 30 -2.87 6.84 5.56
C CYS A 30 -3.03 8.36 5.72
N GLU A 31 -3.39 8.85 6.91
CA GLU A 31 -3.55 10.27 7.19
C GLU A 31 -2.21 11.03 7.10
N MET A 32 -1.12 10.43 7.61
CA MET A 32 0.22 11.00 7.45
C MET A 32 0.58 11.15 5.96
N ILE A 33 0.23 10.17 5.13
CA ILE A 33 0.47 10.22 3.68
C ILE A 33 -0.38 11.30 3.02
N ARG A 34 -1.64 11.50 3.45
CA ARG A 34 -2.50 12.60 2.98
C ARG A 34 -1.88 13.95 3.29
N LYS A 35 -1.48 14.18 4.55
CA LYS A 35 -0.80 15.41 4.98
C LYS A 35 0.46 15.66 4.16
N LYS A 36 1.27 14.61 3.94
CA LYS A 36 2.48 14.74 3.12
C LYS A 36 2.18 15.06 1.65
N THR A 37 1.09 14.55 1.11
CA THR A 37 0.62 14.88 -0.24
C THR A 37 0.20 16.34 -0.34
N GLN A 38 -0.52 16.84 0.67
CA GLN A 38 -0.92 18.26 0.75
C GLN A 38 0.30 19.18 0.85
N GLU A 39 1.29 18.83 1.67
CA GLU A 39 2.56 19.58 1.78
C GLU A 39 3.35 19.63 0.48
N LEU A 40 3.40 18.52 -0.26
CA LEU A 40 4.19 18.40 -1.49
C LEU A 40 3.44 18.93 -2.73
N GLY A 41 2.12 19.13 -2.66
CA GLY A 41 1.28 19.43 -3.82
C GLY A 41 1.24 18.33 -4.88
N ARG A 42 1.81 17.15 -4.58
CA ARG A 42 1.90 15.99 -5.47
C ARG A 42 1.91 14.70 -4.66
N THR A 43 1.61 13.58 -5.33
CA THR A 43 1.65 12.25 -4.70
C THR A 43 3.08 11.92 -4.23
N PRO A 44 3.26 11.53 -2.96
CA PRO A 44 4.57 11.23 -2.41
C PRO A 44 5.17 9.97 -3.03
N ARG A 45 6.49 10.00 -3.23
CA ARG A 45 7.27 8.84 -3.69
C ARG A 45 7.70 7.99 -2.49
N VAL A 46 7.97 6.71 -2.74
CA VAL A 46 8.39 5.75 -1.70
C VAL A 46 9.62 6.24 -0.92
N GLY A 47 10.58 6.89 -1.60
CA GLY A 47 11.80 7.41 -0.98
C GLY A 47 11.63 8.69 -0.17
N GLU A 48 10.46 9.33 -0.21
CA GLU A 48 10.19 10.58 0.55
C GLU A 48 9.59 10.30 1.92
N ILE A 49 9.34 9.02 2.22
CA ILE A 49 8.77 8.58 3.49
C ILE A 49 9.75 7.62 4.15
N PRO A 50 10.27 7.94 5.35
CA PRO A 50 11.16 7.04 6.06
C PRO A 50 10.43 5.74 6.34
N ALA A 51 11.11 4.60 6.40
CA ALA A 51 10.47 3.30 6.67
C ALA A 51 9.27 2.93 5.77
N ALA A 52 9.18 3.47 4.54
CA ALA A 52 8.10 3.14 3.60
C ALA A 52 7.99 1.64 3.28
N ARG A 53 9.08 0.88 3.45
CA ARG A 53 9.08 -0.58 3.32
C ARG A 53 8.15 -1.24 4.34
N ASP A 54 8.13 -0.77 5.58
CA ASP A 54 7.29 -1.31 6.65
C ASP A 54 5.82 -0.94 6.42
N ILE A 55 5.56 0.29 5.95
CA ILE A 55 4.22 0.72 5.51
C ILE A 55 3.72 -0.19 4.38
N LYS A 56 4.56 -0.47 3.37
CA LYS A 56 4.19 -1.36 2.27
C LYS A 56 3.90 -2.78 2.72
N ARG A 57 4.62 -3.29 3.73
CA ARG A 57 4.37 -4.62 4.29
C ARG A 57 3.00 -4.72 4.97
N ARG A 58 2.55 -3.65 5.63
CA ARG A 58 1.25 -3.59 6.31
C ARG A 58 0.09 -3.29 5.36
N LEU A 59 0.20 -2.19 4.61
CA LEU A 59 -0.91 -1.65 3.81
C LEU A 59 -0.97 -2.21 2.39
N GLY A 60 0.13 -2.81 1.90
CA GLY A 60 0.26 -3.38 0.56
C GLY A 60 1.21 -2.59 -0.35
N ALA A 61 1.22 -2.90 -1.64
CA ALA A 61 2.06 -2.19 -2.62
C ALA A 61 1.81 -0.67 -2.59
N TRP A 62 2.84 0.15 -2.82
CA TRP A 62 2.75 1.62 -2.69
C TRP A 62 1.55 2.26 -3.40
N PRO A 63 1.19 1.89 -4.65
CA PRO A 63 -0.02 2.41 -5.28
C PRO A 63 -1.30 2.12 -4.48
N ARG A 64 -1.41 0.96 -3.82
CA ARG A 64 -2.54 0.62 -2.94
C ARG A 64 -2.57 1.46 -1.68
N VAL A 65 -1.41 1.81 -1.15
CA VAL A 65 -1.30 2.72 -0.01
C VAL A 65 -1.86 4.09 -0.38
N LEU A 66 -1.48 4.60 -1.56
CA LEU A 66 -1.96 5.88 -2.08
C LEU A 66 -3.48 5.86 -2.36
N GLU A 67 -4.00 4.75 -2.86
CA GLU A 67 -5.45 4.55 -3.04
C GLU A 67 -6.20 4.50 -1.71
N LYS A 68 -5.69 3.78 -0.71
CA LYS A 68 -6.26 3.77 0.66
C LYS A 68 -6.21 5.16 1.31
N ALA A 69 -5.12 5.87 1.08
CA ALA A 69 -4.98 7.27 1.49
C ALA A 69 -5.84 8.21 0.64
N GLY A 70 -6.58 7.76 -0.37
CA GLY A 70 -7.45 8.63 -1.18
C GLY A 70 -6.70 9.72 -1.95
N VAL A 71 -5.38 9.60 -2.08
CA VAL A 71 -4.53 10.57 -2.81
C VAL A 71 -4.31 10.18 -4.26
N LYS A 72 -4.76 8.98 -4.64
CA LYS A 72 -4.66 8.45 -6.00
C LYS A 72 -5.84 7.55 -6.30
N GLU A 73 -6.45 7.73 -7.46
CA GLU A 73 -7.51 6.84 -7.93
C GLU A 73 -6.93 5.50 -8.43
N PRO A 74 -7.60 4.36 -8.14
CA PRO A 74 -7.22 3.08 -8.72
C PRO A 74 -7.34 3.10 -10.25
N SER A 75 -6.32 2.57 -10.93
CA SER A 75 -6.38 2.41 -12.39
C SER A 75 -7.52 1.48 -12.82
N GLU A 76 -8.26 1.88 -13.86
CA GLU A 76 -9.33 1.07 -14.47
C GLU A 76 -8.86 -0.34 -14.85
N ILE A 77 -7.67 -0.46 -15.45
CA ILE A 77 -7.06 -1.76 -15.80
C ILE A 77 -6.89 -2.64 -14.56
N TYR A 78 -6.50 -2.05 -13.43
CA TYR A 78 -6.39 -2.80 -12.18
C TYR A 78 -7.77 -3.26 -11.69
N LEU A 79 -8.77 -2.38 -11.69
CA LEU A 79 -10.14 -2.72 -11.27
C LEU A 79 -10.69 -3.86 -12.12
N ARG A 80 -10.53 -3.78 -13.45
CA ARG A 80 -10.89 -4.85 -14.40
C ARG A 80 -10.21 -6.17 -14.06
N ARG A 81 -8.91 -6.16 -13.75
CA ARG A 81 -8.15 -7.37 -13.36
C ARG A 81 -8.61 -7.95 -12.03
N VAL A 82 -8.95 -7.13 -11.05
CA VAL A 82 -9.48 -7.59 -9.77
C VAL A 82 -10.85 -8.22 -9.97
N GLU A 83 -11.71 -7.57 -10.75
CA GLU A 83 -13.07 -8.06 -11.02
C GLU A 83 -13.04 -9.38 -11.79
N ALA A 84 -12.21 -9.48 -12.84
CA ALA A 84 -12.01 -10.74 -13.57
C ALA A 84 -11.56 -11.89 -12.64
N ARG A 85 -10.72 -11.61 -11.64
CA ARG A 85 -10.32 -12.62 -10.63
C ARG A 85 -11.48 -13.03 -9.73
N LYS A 86 -12.32 -12.08 -9.30
CA LYS A 86 -13.53 -12.38 -8.52
C LYS A 86 -14.51 -13.23 -9.32
N VAL A 87 -14.81 -12.84 -10.55
CA VAL A 87 -15.68 -13.60 -11.47
C VAL A 87 -15.15 -15.03 -11.68
N LYS A 88 -13.84 -15.20 -11.93
CA LYS A 88 -13.24 -16.53 -12.07
C LYS A 88 -13.38 -17.38 -10.81
N ARG A 89 -13.19 -16.79 -9.62
CA ARG A 89 -13.37 -17.47 -8.33
C ARG A 89 -14.82 -17.88 -8.08
N LEU A 90 -15.78 -17.01 -8.42
CA LEU A 90 -17.21 -17.29 -8.30
C LEU A 90 -17.62 -18.44 -9.24
N LYS A 91 -17.26 -18.35 -10.52
CA LYS A 91 -17.50 -19.44 -11.49
C LYS A 91 -16.91 -20.77 -11.05
N LYS A 92 -15.69 -20.76 -10.46
CA LYS A 92 -15.08 -21.98 -9.90
C LYS A 92 -15.88 -22.52 -8.71
N LYS A 93 -16.30 -21.66 -7.77
CA LYS A 93 -17.15 -22.05 -6.64
C LYS A 93 -18.50 -22.63 -7.11
N GLU A 94 -19.14 -22.00 -8.09
CA GLU A 94 -20.39 -22.50 -8.69
C GLU A 94 -20.21 -23.84 -9.37
N ARG A 95 -19.11 -24.04 -10.12
CA ARG A 95 -18.78 -25.36 -10.69
C ARG A 95 -18.66 -26.41 -9.61
N HIS A 96 -17.87 -26.16 -8.56
CA HIS A 96 -17.75 -27.09 -7.42
C HIS A 96 -19.08 -27.37 -6.72
N ARG A 97 -19.97 -26.38 -6.59
CA ARG A 97 -21.33 -26.58 -6.04
C ARG A 97 -22.20 -27.46 -6.95
N LYS A 98 -22.09 -27.32 -8.27
CA LYS A 98 -22.89 -28.07 -9.25
C LYS A 98 -22.37 -29.48 -9.54
N THR A 99 -21.06 -29.69 -9.44
CA THR A 99 -20.41 -30.99 -9.67
C THR A 99 -20.04 -31.70 -8.37
N GLY A 100 -20.65 -31.31 -7.25
CA GLY A 100 -20.45 -31.97 -5.96
C GLY A 100 -21.03 -33.39 -6.00
N ALA A 101 -20.15 -34.35 -6.22
CA ALA A 101 -20.17 -35.64 -5.52
C ALA A 101 -19.84 -35.42 -4.04
#